data_AF-A0A819M6V7-F1
#
_entry.id   AF-A0A819M6V7-F1
#
_cell.length_a   1.000
_cell.length_b   1.000
_cell.length_c   1.000
_cell.angle_alpha   90.00
_cell.angle_beta   90.00
_cell.angle_gamma   90.00
#
_symmetry.space_group_name_H-M   'P 1'
#
loop_
_entity.id
_entity.type
_entity.pdbx_description
1 polymer ?
#
loop_
_entity_poly.entity_id
_entity_poly.type
_entity_poly.pdbx_seq_one_letter_code
_entity_poly.pdbx_strand_id
1 'polypeptide(L)'
;MDAPSTTQVQQVREVTRIERTGKYLLKICFIQTSFSLFFLGAHSHIRGLGLNDSLEARAVSQGMVGQIKARRAAGLILEMIKEGKIAGRALLIAGQPGTGKTAIAMGIAQALGSDTPFTAMSGSEIFSLEMSKTEALTQAFRRSIGVRIKEEAEFIEGEVVEIQIDRPATGTGAKIGKMTLKTTEMETIYDLGQKMIEALTKEKVQAG
;
A
#
# COMPACT_ATOMS: atom_id res chain seq x y z
N MET A 1 12.82 -46.65 -31.43
CA MET A 1 13.94 -46.08 -30.68
C MET A 1 14.72 -45.23 -31.67
N ASP A 2 14.73 -43.90 -31.66
CA ASP A 2 14.15 -42.88 -30.78
C ASP A 2 13.95 -41.59 -31.60
N ALA A 3 13.09 -40.71 -31.08
CA ALA A 3 12.53 -39.52 -31.71
C ALA A 3 13.54 -38.41 -32.11
N PRO A 4 13.19 -37.54 -33.07
CA PRO A 4 13.95 -36.32 -33.35
C PRO A 4 13.62 -35.20 -32.34
N SER A 5 14.69 -34.66 -31.75
CA SER A 5 14.91 -33.30 -31.21
C SER A 5 13.70 -32.38 -30.99
N THR A 6 13.32 -32.25 -29.72
CA THR A 6 12.49 -31.16 -29.19
C THR A 6 13.31 -29.86 -29.12
N THR A 7 13.51 -29.20 -30.26
CA THR A 7 13.89 -27.78 -30.30
C THR A 7 12.61 -26.98 -30.33
N GLN A 8 12.07 -26.67 -29.16
CA GLN A 8 10.82 -25.93 -29.01
C GLN A 8 11.04 -24.73 -28.09
N VAL A 9 10.88 -23.56 -28.70
CA VAL A 9 10.35 -22.33 -28.11
C VAL A 9 11.24 -21.63 -27.10
N GLN A 10 12.30 -21.03 -27.64
CA GLN A 10 12.89 -19.83 -27.07
C GLN A 10 12.11 -18.63 -27.64
N GLN A 11 10.95 -18.32 -27.07
CA GLN A 11 10.21 -17.10 -27.41
C GLN A 11 10.10 -16.19 -26.17
N VAL A 12 10.96 -15.17 -26.22
CA VAL A 12 10.75 -13.78 -25.82
C VAL A 12 9.81 -13.57 -24.63
N ARG A 13 10.42 -13.46 -23.45
CA ARG A 13 9.81 -12.89 -22.25
C ARG A 13 9.84 -11.37 -22.35
N GLU A 14 8.73 -10.74 -22.74
CA GLU A 14 8.46 -9.37 -22.33
C GLU A 14 7.57 -9.39 -21.09
N VAL A 15 8.22 -9.29 -19.93
CA VAL A 15 7.56 -9.13 -18.63
C VAL A 15 7.40 -7.63 -18.40
N THR A 16 6.26 -7.08 -18.80
CA THR A 16 5.94 -5.68 -18.49
C THR A 16 5.59 -5.58 -17.01
N ARG A 17 6.59 -5.15 -16.24
CA ARG A 17 6.55 -5.00 -14.78
C ARG A 17 5.67 -3.80 -14.42
N ILE A 18 4.36 -4.02 -14.35
CA ILE A 18 3.41 -2.99 -13.93
C ILE A 18 3.07 -3.23 -12.45
N GLU A 19 3.55 -2.32 -11.60
CA GLU A 19 3.16 -2.24 -10.19
C GLU A 19 1.70 -1.77 -10.12
N ARG A 20 0.74 -2.70 -10.18
CA ARG A 20 -0.64 -2.42 -9.78
C ARG A 20 -1.16 -3.44 -8.77
N THR A 21 -1.57 -2.89 -7.64
CA THR A 21 -2.18 -3.56 -6.51
C THR A 21 -3.58 -4.05 -6.87
N GLY A 22 -3.72 -5.36 -7.06
CA GLY A 22 -4.98 -6.02 -7.46
C GLY A 22 -5.28 -7.30 -6.69
N LYS A 23 -6.06 -7.16 -5.62
CA LYS A 23 -7.01 -8.10 -4.99
C LYS A 23 -6.93 -9.59 -5.36
N TYR A 24 -6.25 -10.39 -4.53
CA TYR A 24 -6.69 -11.73 -4.15
C TYR A 24 -6.48 -11.94 -2.64
N LEU A 25 -7.28 -12.87 -2.10
CA LEU A 25 -7.73 -12.97 -0.72
C LEU A 25 -6.63 -13.41 0.27
N LEU A 26 -5.73 -12.51 0.65
CA LEU A 26 -5.15 -12.49 1.99
C LEU A 26 -5.69 -11.27 2.71
N LYS A 27 -6.26 -11.46 3.90
CA LYS A 27 -6.64 -10.37 4.81
C LYS A 27 -5.39 -9.77 5.46
N ILE A 28 -4.39 -9.44 4.65
CA ILE A 28 -3.29 -8.58 5.04
C ILE A 28 -3.88 -7.18 4.94
N CYS A 29 -4.08 -6.56 6.10
CA CYS A 29 -4.44 -5.15 6.18
C CYS A 29 -3.38 -4.39 5.36
N PHE A 30 -3.76 -3.88 4.18
CA PHE A 30 -2.99 -2.82 3.55
C PHE A 30 -2.76 -1.77 4.63
N ILE A 31 -1.54 -1.23 4.73
CA ILE A 31 -1.22 -0.12 5.63
C ILE A 31 -2.03 1.09 5.12
N GLN A 32 -3.33 1.08 5.36
CA GLN A 32 -4.15 2.27 5.39
C GLN A 32 -3.72 2.89 6.70
N THR A 33 -2.88 3.93 6.62
CA THR A 33 -2.51 4.74 7.77
C THR A 33 -3.79 5.12 8.50
N SER A 34 -4.07 4.43 9.60
CA SER A 34 -5.25 4.64 10.43
C SER A 34 -5.00 5.88 11.26
N PHE A 35 -4.97 7.04 10.62
CA PHE A 35 -5.04 8.29 11.35
C PHE A 35 -6.41 8.34 12.03
N SER A 36 -6.42 8.61 13.33
CA SER A 36 -7.68 8.87 14.01
C SER A 36 -8.35 10.05 13.32
N LEU A 37 -9.65 9.89 13.02
CA LEU A 37 -10.45 10.86 12.25
C LEU A 37 -10.36 12.28 12.84
N PHE A 38 -10.14 12.37 14.16
CA PHE A 38 -10.06 13.63 14.89
C PHE A 38 -8.83 14.48 14.55
N PHE A 39 -7.67 13.84 14.29
CA PHE A 39 -6.44 14.58 13.96
C PHE A 39 -6.29 14.92 12.47
N LEU A 40 -6.98 14.20 11.59
CA LEU A 40 -6.96 14.43 10.15
C LEU A 40 -7.54 15.81 9.78
N GLY A 41 -8.60 16.27 10.43
CA GLY A 41 -9.25 17.54 10.09
C GLY A 41 -8.37 18.76 10.31
N ALA A 42 -7.80 18.91 11.51
CA ALA A 42 -7.06 20.11 11.92
C ALA A 42 -5.69 20.27 11.25
N HIS A 43 -5.11 19.18 10.77
CA HIS A 43 -3.72 19.15 10.27
C HIS A 43 -3.61 18.51 8.88
N SER A 44 -4.72 18.39 8.15
CA SER A 44 -4.79 17.90 6.75
C SER A 44 -3.91 18.68 5.77
N HIS A 45 -3.63 19.95 6.05
CA HIS A 45 -2.81 20.82 5.20
C HIS A 45 -1.31 20.50 5.28
N ILE A 46 -0.88 19.71 6.27
CA ILE A 46 0.53 19.37 6.50
C ILE A 46 0.91 18.20 5.59
N ARG A 47 1.84 18.44 4.67
CA ARG A 47 2.35 17.44 3.72
C ARG A 47 3.79 17.00 4.00
N GLY A 48 4.43 17.60 5.00
CA GLY A 48 5.81 17.28 5.40
C GLY A 48 6.42 18.36 6.28
N LEU A 49 7.72 18.23 6.56
CA LEU A 49 8.46 19.16 7.42
C LEU A 49 8.96 20.42 6.69
N GLY A 50 8.89 20.49 5.36
CA GLY A 50 9.27 21.65 4.54
C GLY A 50 10.73 22.07 4.69
N LEU A 51 11.63 21.09 4.69
CA LEU A 51 13.08 21.26 4.78
C LEU A 51 13.71 21.28 3.39
N ASN A 52 14.86 21.93 3.26
CA ASN A 52 15.75 21.84 2.10
C ASN A 52 16.69 20.62 2.22
N ASP A 53 17.44 20.33 1.16
CA ASP A 53 18.47 19.27 1.15
C ASP A 53 19.55 19.49 2.22
N SER A 54 19.83 20.75 2.57
CA SER A 54 20.74 21.12 3.68
C SER A 54 20.11 21.01 5.08
N LEU A 55 18.91 20.40 5.21
CA LEU A 55 18.14 20.27 6.45
C LEU A 55 17.71 21.61 7.09
N GLU A 56 17.69 22.68 6.31
CA GLU A 56 17.22 23.99 6.76
C GLU A 56 15.72 24.16 6.49
N ALA A 57 14.99 24.66 7.49
CA ALA A 57 13.54 24.88 7.37
C ALA A 57 13.24 26.21 6.68
N ARG A 58 12.46 26.16 5.60
CA ARG A 58 11.91 27.38 4.97
C ARG A 58 10.85 28.02 5.86
N ALA A 59 10.74 29.34 5.81
CA ALA A 59 9.77 30.11 6.60
C ALA A 59 8.32 29.60 6.41
N VAL A 60 7.95 29.26 5.17
CA VAL A 60 6.69 28.62 4.80
C VAL A 60 6.97 27.52 3.78
N SER A 61 6.59 26.28 4.08
CA SER A 61 6.73 25.15 3.13
C SER A 61 5.95 23.93 3.60
N GLN A 62 5.39 23.15 2.66
CA GLN A 62 4.67 21.87 2.90
C GLN A 62 3.55 21.96 3.96
N GLY A 63 2.88 23.12 4.06
CA GLY A 63 1.84 23.37 5.05
C GLY A 63 2.35 23.77 6.44
N MET A 64 3.67 23.80 6.65
CA MET A 64 4.28 24.25 7.89
C MET A 64 4.72 25.72 7.80
N VAL A 65 4.47 26.48 8.87
CA VAL A 65 4.83 27.90 8.98
C VAL A 65 5.65 28.10 10.26
N GLY A 66 6.78 28.79 10.15
CA GLY A 66 7.63 29.11 11.30
C GLY A 66 8.26 27.87 11.95
N GLN A 67 8.49 27.93 13.28
CA GLN A 67 9.11 26.88 14.09
C GLN A 67 10.41 26.32 13.48
N ILE A 68 11.28 27.21 12.98
CA ILE A 68 12.49 26.87 12.22
C ILE A 68 13.40 25.93 13.02
N LYS A 69 13.63 26.23 14.31
CA LYS A 69 14.48 25.42 15.20
C LYS A 69 13.91 24.00 15.39
N ALA A 70 12.61 23.90 15.66
CA ALA A 70 11.96 22.61 15.92
C ALA A 70 11.85 21.76 14.65
N ARG A 71 11.58 22.37 13.49
CA ARG A 71 11.55 21.69 12.18
C ARG A 71 12.92 21.21 11.76
N ARG A 72 13.97 22.01 11.96
CA ARG A 72 15.36 21.59 11.74
C ARG A 72 15.74 20.40 12.63
N ALA A 73 15.41 20.45 13.91
CA ALA A 73 15.64 19.33 14.83
C ALA A 73 14.88 18.07 14.40
N ALA A 74 13.61 18.21 14.01
CA ALA A 74 12.81 17.11 13.47
C ALA A 74 13.41 16.51 12.19
N GLY A 75 14.01 17.33 11.32
CA GLY A 75 14.73 16.88 10.14
C GLY A 75 15.96 16.03 10.45
N LEU A 76 16.76 16.45 11.42
CA LEU A 76 17.90 15.66 11.89
C LEU A 76 17.45 14.31 12.45
N ILE A 77 16.37 14.31 13.24
CA ILE A 77 15.79 13.08 13.77
C ILE A 77 15.27 12.17 12.66
N LEU A 78 14.62 12.74 11.65
CA LEU A 78 14.14 12.00 10.48
C LEU A 78 15.29 11.28 9.76
N GLU A 79 16.41 11.96 9.52
CA GLU A 79 17.59 11.35 8.90
C GLU A 79 18.19 10.25 9.80
N MET A 80 18.30 10.48 11.10
CA MET A 80 18.76 9.45 12.04
C MET A 80 17.85 8.21 12.08
N ILE A 81 16.54 8.39 11.86
CA ILE A 81 15.56 7.29 11.74
C ILE A 81 15.79 6.53 10.42
N LYS A 82 15.93 7.23 9.29
CA LYS A 82 16.19 6.61 7.98
C LYS A 82 17.51 5.83 7.96
N GLU A 83 18.54 6.35 8.63
CA GLU A 83 19.83 5.68 8.79
C GLU A 83 19.79 4.51 9.79
N GLY A 84 18.70 4.33 10.55
CA GLY A 84 18.56 3.26 11.53
C GLY A 84 19.46 3.38 12.76
N LYS A 85 20.11 4.54 12.99
CA LYS A 85 21.02 4.76 14.13
C LYS A 85 20.30 4.91 15.48
N ILE A 86 18.99 5.16 15.44
CA ILE A 86 18.15 5.33 16.63
C ILE A 86 17.14 4.18 16.69
N ALA A 87 17.42 3.17 17.52
CA ALA A 87 16.46 2.16 17.94
C ALA A 87 16.18 2.31 19.45
N GLY A 88 14.92 2.19 19.85
CA GLY A 88 14.52 2.20 21.26
C GLY A 88 14.59 3.55 21.98
N ARG A 89 14.67 4.68 21.25
CA ARG A 89 14.61 6.03 21.86
C ARG A 89 13.25 6.67 21.66
N ALA A 90 12.79 7.41 22.66
CA ALA A 90 11.58 8.21 22.59
C ALA A 90 11.91 9.67 22.26
N LEU A 91 11.07 10.31 21.44
CA LEU A 91 11.14 11.74 21.17
C LEU A 91 10.06 12.46 21.98
N LEU A 92 10.46 13.44 22.80
CA LEU A 92 9.55 14.31 23.53
C LEU A 92 9.54 15.71 22.92
N ILE A 93 8.35 16.21 22.56
CA ILE A 93 8.16 17.57 22.05
C ILE A 93 7.38 18.37 23.09
N ALA A 94 8.04 19.34 23.73
CA ALA A 94 7.46 20.20 24.77
C ALA A 94 7.30 21.65 24.30
N GLY A 95 6.33 22.37 24.89
CA GLY A 95 6.07 23.79 24.61
C GLY A 95 4.68 24.23 25.06
N GLN A 96 4.34 25.51 24.89
CA GLN A 96 3.02 26.06 25.21
C GLN A 96 1.90 25.51 24.31
N PRO A 97 0.64 25.38 24.78
CA PRO A 97 -0.47 24.96 23.91
C PRO A 97 -0.58 25.86 22.67
N GLY A 98 -0.97 25.28 21.52
CA GLY A 98 -1.08 26.02 20.26
C GLY A 98 0.23 26.20 19.45
N THR A 99 1.39 25.79 19.95
CA THR A 99 2.68 25.97 19.25
C THR A 99 2.98 24.95 18.13
N GLY A 100 1.98 24.19 17.66
CA GLY A 100 2.16 23.24 16.55
C GLY A 100 2.95 21.97 16.88
N LYS A 101 2.96 21.50 18.13
CA LYS A 101 3.63 20.23 18.52
C LYS A 101 3.11 19.04 17.74
N THR A 102 1.78 18.88 17.71
CA THR A 102 1.11 17.81 16.96
C THR A 102 1.32 17.97 15.45
N ALA A 103 1.35 19.21 14.96
CA ALA A 103 1.65 19.52 13.57
C ALA A 103 3.07 19.05 13.17
N ILE A 104 4.08 19.24 14.03
CA ILE A 104 5.43 18.74 13.79
C ILE A 104 5.46 17.20 13.78
N ALA A 105 4.77 16.55 14.72
CA ALA A 105 4.69 15.08 14.74
C ALA A 105 4.04 14.52 13.45
N MET A 106 2.98 15.17 12.97
CA MET A 106 2.37 14.82 11.67
C MET A 106 3.29 15.12 10.51
N GLY A 107 4.04 16.22 10.55
CA GLY A 107 5.06 16.53 9.55
C GLY A 107 6.14 15.46 9.46
N ILE A 108 6.60 14.92 10.60
CA ILE A 108 7.55 13.79 10.65
C ILE A 108 6.90 12.55 10.02
N ALA A 109 5.67 12.22 10.39
CA ALA A 109 4.95 11.06 9.86
C ALA A 109 4.80 11.13 8.32
N GLN A 110 4.41 12.29 7.80
CA GLN A 110 4.29 12.51 6.36
C GLN A 110 5.65 12.47 5.65
N ALA A 111 6.72 12.94 6.30
CA ALA A 111 8.06 12.93 5.74
C ALA A 111 8.74 11.54 5.74
N LEU A 112 8.28 10.60 6.59
CA LEU A 112 8.71 9.20 6.55
C LEU A 112 8.08 8.42 5.36
N GLY A 113 6.93 8.89 4.87
CA GLY A 113 6.23 8.34 3.71
C GLY A 113 4.99 7.51 4.06
N SER A 114 4.14 7.24 3.06
CA SER A 114 2.92 6.44 3.19
C SER A 114 3.17 4.99 3.59
N ASP A 115 4.40 4.54 3.38
CA ASP A 115 4.85 3.17 3.58
C ASP A 115 5.16 2.84 5.04
N THR A 116 5.38 3.87 5.86
CA THR A 116 5.68 3.71 7.29
C THR A 116 4.39 3.85 8.11
N PRO A 117 4.01 2.86 8.91
CA PRO A 117 2.83 2.96 9.75
C PRO A 117 3.03 4.04 10.82
N PHE A 118 1.98 4.84 11.02
CA PHE A 118 1.95 5.88 12.04
C PHE A 118 0.63 5.77 12.81
N THR A 119 0.72 5.68 14.14
CA THR A 119 -0.44 5.64 15.03
C THR A 119 -0.41 6.86 15.94
N ALA A 120 -1.43 7.70 15.85
CA ALA A 120 -1.69 8.74 16.85
C ALA A 120 -2.65 8.18 17.91
N MET A 121 -2.30 8.36 19.18
CA MET A 121 -3.12 7.93 20.31
C MET A 121 -3.20 9.06 21.34
N SER A 122 -4.39 9.31 21.86
CA SER A 122 -4.57 10.22 23.00
C SER A 122 -4.29 9.49 24.30
N GLY A 123 -3.69 10.17 25.29
CA GLY A 123 -3.46 9.58 26.61
C GLY A 123 -4.76 9.14 27.30
N SER A 124 -5.88 9.82 27.02
CA SER A 124 -7.20 9.45 27.53
C SER A 124 -7.74 8.13 26.93
N GLU A 125 -7.32 7.76 25.72
CA GLU A 125 -7.74 6.51 25.08
C GLU A 125 -7.15 5.27 25.76
N ILE A 126 -6.04 5.43 26.50
CA ILE A 126 -5.39 4.35 27.27
C ILE A 126 -6.21 3.97 28.50
N PHE A 127 -7.00 4.90 29.04
CA PHE A 127 -7.83 4.70 30.22
C PHE A 127 -9.25 4.34 29.80
N SER A 128 -9.45 3.09 29.36
CA SER A 128 -10.78 2.54 29.06
C SER A 128 -11.23 1.53 30.12
N LEU A 129 -12.54 1.37 30.27
CA LEU A 129 -13.14 0.28 31.06
C LEU A 129 -13.20 -1.04 30.27
N GLU A 130 -13.16 -0.97 28.94
CA GLU A 130 -13.29 -2.14 28.07
C GLU A 130 -12.02 -2.99 27.99
N MET A 131 -10.85 -2.39 28.24
CA MET A 131 -9.55 -3.05 28.11
C MET A 131 -8.55 -2.57 29.16
N SER A 132 -7.58 -3.41 29.48
CA SER A 132 -6.51 -3.04 30.42
C SER A 132 -5.54 -2.03 29.79
N LYS A 133 -4.93 -1.19 30.64
CA LYS A 133 -3.93 -0.19 30.23
C LYS A 133 -2.76 -0.82 29.46
N THR A 134 -2.35 -2.02 29.86
CA THR A 134 -1.26 -2.77 29.21
C THR A 134 -1.67 -3.29 27.85
N GLU A 135 -2.91 -3.76 27.69
CA GLU A 135 -3.43 -4.22 26.41
C GLU A 135 -3.58 -3.05 25.42
N ALA A 136 -4.12 -1.91 25.88
CA ALA A 136 -4.24 -0.70 25.06
C ALA A 136 -2.87 -0.25 24.50
N LEU A 137 -1.83 -0.22 25.34
CA LEU A 137 -0.47 0.10 24.92
C LEU A 137 0.12 -0.96 23.99
N THR A 138 -0.07 -2.24 24.29
CA THR A 138 0.43 -3.34 23.46
C THR A 138 -0.18 -3.29 22.05
N GLN A 139 -1.47 -3.00 21.94
CA GLN A 139 -2.13 -2.80 20.66
C GLN A 139 -1.62 -1.56 19.93
N ALA A 140 -1.39 -0.45 20.64
CA ALA A 140 -0.80 0.76 20.05
C ALA A 140 0.57 0.49 19.41
N PHE A 141 1.43 -0.25 20.12
CA PHE A 141 2.75 -0.64 19.60
C PHE A 141 2.63 -1.58 18.40
N ARG A 142 1.76 -2.61 18.47
CA ARG A 142 1.53 -3.54 17.35
C ARG A 142 1.02 -2.83 16.10
N ARG A 143 0.13 -1.85 16.24
CA ARG A 143 -0.38 -1.05 15.11
C ARG A 143 0.70 -0.16 14.47
N SER A 144 1.69 0.25 15.26
CA SER A 144 2.78 1.13 14.82
C SER A 144 3.97 0.37 14.21
N ILE A 145 3.94 -0.97 14.20
CA ILE A 145 4.98 -1.80 13.61
C ILE A 145 4.43 -2.43 12.33
N GLY A 146 5.08 -2.14 11.21
CA GLY A 146 4.70 -2.64 9.89
C GLY A 146 5.67 -3.70 9.42
N VAL A 147 5.15 -4.82 8.92
CA VAL A 147 5.96 -5.86 8.27
C VAL A 147 5.66 -5.82 6.78
N ARG A 148 6.68 -5.59 5.96
CA ARG A 148 6.56 -5.62 4.50
C ARG A 148 6.88 -7.02 3.99
N ILE A 149 5.88 -7.69 3.45
CA ILE A 149 6.02 -8.98 2.79
C ILE A 149 6.01 -8.72 1.28
N LYS A 150 7.07 -9.14 0.59
CA LYS A 150 7.13 -9.12 -0.87
C LYS A 150 6.70 -10.49 -1.37
N GLU A 151 5.72 -10.51 -2.27
CA GLU A 151 5.24 -11.71 -2.94
C GLU A 151 5.42 -11.51 -4.45
N GLU A 152 5.93 -12.53 -5.13
CA GLU A 152 6.06 -12.55 -6.58
C GLU A 152 4.82 -13.21 -7.17
N ALA A 153 4.11 -12.48 -8.04
CA ALA A 153 2.94 -12.98 -8.73
C ALA A 153 3.05 -12.67 -10.22
N GLU A 154 2.69 -13.63 -11.07
CA GLU A 154 2.63 -13.47 -12.51
C GLU A 154 1.24 -12.98 -12.91
N PHE A 155 1.19 -11.85 -13.62
CA PHE A 155 -0.04 -11.26 -14.13
C PHE A 155 -0.07 -11.34 -15.65
N ILE A 156 -1.26 -11.59 -16.20
CA ILE A 156 -1.51 -11.59 -17.64
C ILE A 156 -2.39 -10.38 -17.93
N GLU A 157 -1.86 -9.45 -18.73
CA GLU A 157 -2.58 -8.26 -19.18
C GLU A 157 -2.71 -8.30 -20.71
N GLY A 158 -3.89 -7.94 -21.21
CA GLY A 158 -4.19 -7.91 -22.64
C GLY A 158 -5.60 -7.39 -22.90
N GLU A 159 -5.85 -7.00 -24.14
CA GLU A 159 -7.18 -6.64 -24.62
C GLU A 159 -7.97 -7.93 -24.90
N VAL A 160 -9.24 -7.94 -24.50
CA VAL A 160 -10.12 -9.09 -24.71
C VAL A 160 -10.75 -8.98 -26.10
N VAL A 161 -10.32 -9.83 -27.02
CA VAL A 161 -10.86 -9.89 -28.39
C VAL A 161 -12.13 -10.71 -28.44
N GLU A 162 -12.14 -11.85 -27.76
CA GLU A 162 -13.28 -12.76 -27.79
C GLU A 162 -13.40 -13.56 -26.49
N ILE A 163 -14.65 -13.79 -26.06
CA ILE A 163 -14.99 -14.69 -24.95
C ILE A 163 -16.02 -15.69 -25.47
N GLN A 164 -15.65 -16.96 -25.49
CA GLN A 164 -16.54 -18.08 -25.81
C GLN A 164 -16.87 -18.81 -24.51
N ILE A 165 -18.16 -19.00 -24.22
CA ILE A 165 -18.61 -19.74 -23.05
C ILE A 165 -19.50 -20.88 -23.52
N ASP A 166 -19.00 -22.11 -23.42
CA ASP A 166 -19.77 -23.30 -23.72
C ASP A 166 -20.63 -23.66 -22.51
N ARG A 167 -21.94 -23.57 -22.71
CA ARG A 167 -22.92 -24.00 -21.73
C ARG A 167 -23.56 -25.31 -22.22
N PRO A 168 -23.43 -26.42 -21.48
CA PRO A 168 -24.05 -27.68 -21.90
C PRO A 168 -25.57 -27.53 -21.94
N ALA A 169 -26.20 -28.06 -23.00
CA ALA A 169 -27.61 -27.91 -23.33
C ALA A 169 -28.57 -28.42 -22.22
N THR A 170 -28.10 -29.31 -21.36
CA THR A 170 -28.84 -29.86 -20.22
C THR A 170 -28.84 -28.97 -18.98
N GLY A 171 -28.10 -27.84 -18.98
CA GLY A 171 -28.02 -26.92 -17.83
C GLY A 171 -27.26 -27.46 -16.61
N THR A 172 -26.97 -28.76 -16.60
CA THR A 172 -26.22 -29.50 -15.56
C THR A 172 -24.87 -29.94 -16.11
N GLY A 173 -23.89 -29.05 -16.11
CA GLY A 173 -22.51 -29.39 -16.44
C GLY A 173 -21.55 -28.25 -16.19
N ALA A 174 -20.27 -28.58 -16.06
CA ALA A 174 -19.21 -27.60 -15.84
C ALA A 174 -19.15 -26.66 -17.05
N LYS A 175 -19.28 -25.35 -16.78
CA LYS A 175 -19.07 -24.32 -17.80
C LYS A 175 -17.57 -24.31 -18.13
N ILE A 176 -17.25 -24.54 -19.39
CA ILE A 176 -15.90 -24.40 -19.93
C ILE A 176 -15.97 -23.24 -20.92
N GLY A 177 -14.95 -22.40 -20.94
CA GLY A 177 -14.90 -21.27 -21.86
C GLY A 177 -13.51 -21.11 -22.44
N LYS A 178 -13.41 -20.31 -23.49
CA LYS A 178 -12.15 -19.87 -24.07
C LYS A 178 -12.16 -18.36 -24.12
N MET A 179 -11.01 -17.76 -23.81
CA MET A 179 -10.82 -16.32 -23.91
C MET A 179 -9.59 -16.05 -24.73
N THR A 180 -9.74 -15.18 -25.72
CA THR A 180 -8.64 -14.72 -26.57
C THR A 180 -8.21 -13.35 -26.07
N LEU A 181 -6.97 -13.29 -25.57
CA LEU A 181 -6.31 -12.06 -25.17
C LEU A 181 -5.33 -11.65 -26.26
N LYS A 182 -5.33 -10.37 -26.60
CA LYS A 182 -4.42 -9.80 -27.57
C LYS A 182 -3.60 -8.69 -26.94
N THR A 183 -2.30 -8.74 -27.15
CA THR A 183 -1.37 -7.66 -26.89
C THR A 183 -0.91 -7.07 -28.23
N THR A 184 -0.04 -6.06 -28.18
CA THR A 184 0.54 -5.45 -29.39
C THR A 184 1.36 -6.44 -30.22
N GLU A 185 1.92 -7.48 -29.59
CA GLU A 185 2.88 -8.40 -30.22
C GLU A 185 2.35 -9.82 -30.37
N MET A 186 1.46 -10.26 -29.49
CA MET A 186 1.00 -11.65 -29.44
C MET A 186 -0.50 -11.76 -29.19
N GLU A 187 -1.07 -12.82 -29.73
CA GLU A 187 -2.45 -13.21 -29.48
C GLU A 187 -2.43 -14.60 -28.84
N THR A 188 -3.06 -14.73 -27.68
CA THR A 188 -3.07 -15.96 -26.89
C THR A 188 -4.48 -16.37 -26.51
N ILE A 189 -4.73 -17.67 -26.64
CA ILE A 189 -6.00 -18.29 -26.30
C ILE A 189 -5.84 -19.01 -24.96
N TYR A 190 -6.67 -18.65 -24.00
CA TYR A 190 -6.72 -19.25 -22.67
C TYR A 190 -8.01 -20.04 -22.47
N ASP A 191 -7.88 -21.27 -21.97
CA ASP A 191 -9.01 -22.07 -21.53
C ASP A 191 -9.44 -21.62 -20.11
N LEU A 192 -10.70 -21.24 -19.97
CA LEU A 192 -11.31 -20.75 -18.74
C LEU A 192 -12.05 -21.88 -18.01
N GLY A 193 -11.74 -22.03 -16.72
CA GLY A 193 -12.52 -22.87 -15.81
C GLY A 193 -13.78 -22.17 -15.26
N GLN A 194 -14.68 -22.95 -14.66
CA GLN A 194 -15.95 -22.46 -14.11
C GLN A 194 -15.82 -21.24 -13.17
N LYS A 195 -14.83 -21.25 -12.25
CA LYS A 195 -14.61 -20.14 -11.30
C LYS A 195 -14.22 -18.83 -12.00
N MET A 196 -13.44 -18.91 -13.08
CA MET A 196 -13.03 -17.75 -13.87
C MET A 196 -14.20 -17.18 -14.64
N ILE A 197 -15.05 -18.04 -15.22
CA ILE A 197 -16.27 -17.63 -15.94
C ILE A 197 -17.25 -16.89 -15.01
N GLU A 198 -17.43 -17.38 -13.78
CA GLU A 198 -18.24 -16.70 -12.77
C GLU A 198 -17.66 -15.32 -12.40
N ALA A 199 -16.34 -15.21 -12.26
CA ALA A 199 -15.66 -13.94 -12.00
C ALA A 199 -15.82 -12.94 -13.17
N LEU A 200 -15.64 -13.39 -14.41
CA LEU A 200 -15.82 -12.57 -15.62
C LEU A 200 -17.27 -12.08 -15.77
N THR A 201 -18.24 -12.95 -15.47
CA THR A 201 -19.68 -12.60 -15.50
C THR A 201 -20.00 -11.56 -14.42
N LYS A 202 -19.38 -11.67 -13.24
CA LYS A 202 -19.57 -10.74 -12.12
C LYS A 202 -18.99 -9.36 -12.41
N GLU A 203 -17.79 -9.31 -12.99
CA GLU A 203 -17.12 -8.06 -13.39
C GLU A 203 -17.66 -7.49 -14.72
N LYS A 204 -18.59 -8.19 -15.38
CA LYS A 204 -19.22 -7.82 -16.66
C LYS A 204 -18.19 -7.51 -17.75
N VAL A 205 -17.18 -8.36 -17.86
CA VAL A 205 -16.17 -8.23 -18.91
C VAL A 205 -16.81 -8.46 -20.28
N GLN A 206 -16.55 -7.54 -21.22
CA GLN A 206 -17.02 -7.59 -22.60
C GLN A 206 -15.83 -7.54 -23.55
N ALA A 207 -15.99 -8.10 -24.75
CA ALA A 207 -15.01 -7.96 -25.82
C ALA A 207 -14.94 -6.50 -26.29
N GLY A 208 -13.72 -6.02 -26.54
CA GLY A 208 -13.40 -4.67 -27.03
C GLY A 208 -13.09 -4.67 -28.52
#